data_AF-A0A158R9C3-F1
#
_entry.id   AF-A0A158R9C3-F1
#
_cell.length_a   1.000
_cell.length_b   1.000
_cell.length_c   1.000
_cell.angle_alpha   90.00
_cell.angle_beta   90.00
_cell.angle_gamma   90.00
#
_symmetry.space_group_name_H-M   'P 1'
#
loop_
_entity.id
_entity.type
_entity.pdbx_description
1 polymer ?
#
loop_
_entity_poly.entity_id
_entity_poly.type
_entity_poly.pdbx_seq_one_letter_code
_entity_poly.pdbx_strand_id
1 'polypeptide(L)'
;MKEAVPVGNGCPVTAPWPCQQYSFCLSFAFVCDGEIDCPDGYDENPRLCVAKNRPAVALLEGFIKKYRDWLVPKYLGDGEPKFIAYNLAISQNIEDYRKNMQLTDEQFHNLERLLDEVVKGRQMGLLMLGMPLQSWSEVYIVLRPVAKGLLNSSPILHP
;
A
#
# COMPACT_ATOMS: atom_id res chain seq x y z
N MET A 1 13.00 4.62 42.16
CA MET A 1 12.16 3.50 41.68
C MET A 1 12.10 3.66 40.17
N LYS A 2 12.61 2.71 39.38
CA LYS A 2 12.53 2.79 37.92
C LYS A 2 11.11 2.40 37.52
N GLU A 3 10.35 3.34 36.98
CA GLU A 3 9.01 3.06 36.45
C GLU A 3 9.10 1.94 35.42
N ALA A 4 8.32 0.88 35.63
CA ALA A 4 8.17 -0.18 34.67
C ALA A 4 7.42 0.40 33.47
N VAL A 5 8.15 0.69 32.39
CA VAL A 5 7.55 1.05 31.10
C VAL A 5 6.60 -0.10 30.72
N PRO A 6 5.30 0.16 30.50
CA PRO A 6 4.38 -0.90 30.10
C PRO A 6 4.85 -1.44 28.75
N VAL A 7 5.39 -2.66 28.77
CA VAL A 7 5.88 -3.31 27.56
C VAL A 7 4.65 -3.75 26.78
N GLY A 8 4.42 -3.13 25.61
CA GLY A 8 3.24 -3.41 24.79
C GLY A 8 3.17 -4.88 24.34
N ASN A 9 4.31 -5.57 24.27
CA ASN A 9 4.44 -7.01 24.06
C ASN A 9 5.70 -7.51 24.79
N GLY A 10 6.05 -8.80 24.66
CA GLY A 10 7.25 -9.37 25.30
C GLY A 10 8.58 -9.02 24.64
N CYS A 11 8.59 -8.21 23.57
CA CYS A 11 9.79 -7.90 22.81
C CYS A 11 10.54 -6.67 23.35
N PRO A 12 11.88 -6.61 23.19
CA PRO A 12 12.66 -5.45 23.59
C PRO A 12 12.36 -4.24 22.69
N VAL A 13 12.55 -3.03 23.23
CA VAL A 13 12.30 -1.76 22.49
C VAL A 13 13.11 -1.62 21.20
N THR A 14 14.26 -2.30 21.09
CA THR A 14 15.12 -2.30 19.90
C THR A 14 14.63 -3.24 18.81
N ALA A 15 13.79 -4.22 19.15
CA ALA A 15 13.22 -5.20 18.22
C ALA A 15 11.76 -5.47 18.60
N PRO A 16 10.85 -4.49 18.46
CA PRO A 16 9.53 -4.55 19.08
C PRO A 16 8.51 -5.44 18.34
N TRP A 17 8.87 -6.06 17.21
CA TRP A 17 7.94 -6.84 16.38
C TRP A 17 8.04 -8.34 16.66
N PRO A 18 7.05 -8.98 17.30
CA PRO A 18 7.09 -10.42 17.54
C PRO A 18 6.76 -11.21 16.27
N CYS A 19 7.53 -12.27 16.00
CA CYS A 19 7.11 -13.34 15.08
C CYS A 19 5.90 -14.10 15.67
N GLN A 20 5.22 -14.93 14.86
CA GLN A 20 4.11 -15.75 15.40
C GLN A 20 4.60 -16.73 16.47
N GLN A 21 5.85 -17.16 16.35
CA GLN A 21 6.56 -17.87 17.41
C GLN A 21 7.12 -16.84 18.41
N TYR A 22 6.48 -16.75 19.59
CA TYR A 22 6.70 -15.72 20.62
C TYR A 22 8.12 -15.53 21.15
N SER A 23 9.08 -16.39 20.77
CA SER A 23 10.49 -16.28 21.18
C SER A 23 11.36 -15.47 20.23
N PHE A 24 10.85 -15.04 19.06
CA PHE A 24 11.61 -14.26 18.08
C PHE A 24 11.01 -12.86 17.90
N CYS A 25 11.88 -11.86 17.97
CA CYS A 25 11.53 -10.45 17.92
C CYS A 25 12.43 -9.73 16.91
N LEU A 26 11.82 -8.98 16.00
CA LEU A 26 12.49 -8.27 14.92
C LEU A 26 12.40 -6.76 15.07
N SER A 27 13.40 -6.08 14.51
CA SER A 27 13.28 -4.65 14.19
C SER A 27 12.29 -4.49 13.04
N PHE A 28 11.54 -3.38 13.00
CA PHE A 28 10.67 -3.05 11.85
C PHE A 28 11.42 -2.96 10.52
N ALA A 29 12.76 -2.80 10.55
CA ALA A 29 13.59 -2.84 9.37
C ALA A 29 13.57 -4.21 8.66
N PHE A 30 13.45 -5.30 9.41
CA PHE A 30 13.48 -6.71 8.97
C PHE A 30 12.10 -7.31 8.66
N VAL A 31 11.07 -6.46 8.54
CA VAL A 31 9.74 -6.94 8.16
C VAL A 31 9.55 -6.60 6.69
N CYS A 32 9.30 -7.54 5.79
CA CYS A 32 9.09 -7.22 4.36
C CYS A 32 10.29 -6.54 3.71
N ASP A 33 11.50 -6.98 4.05
CA ASP A 33 12.75 -6.53 3.43
C ASP A 33 13.27 -7.50 2.35
N GLY A 34 12.65 -8.69 2.25
CA GLY A 34 12.92 -9.69 1.23
C GLY A 34 13.80 -10.86 1.72
N GLU A 35 14.17 -10.88 2.99
CA GLU A 35 14.85 -12.01 3.64
C GLU A 35 13.92 -12.66 4.67
N ILE A 36 14.07 -13.98 4.89
CA ILE A 36 13.28 -14.68 5.91
C ILE A 36 14.01 -14.54 7.25
N ASP A 37 13.49 -13.66 8.12
CA ASP A 37 14.03 -13.42 9.45
C ASP A 37 13.25 -14.12 10.56
N CYS A 38 11.93 -14.32 10.39
CA CYS A 38 11.18 -15.19 11.29
C CYS A 38 11.40 -16.68 10.93
N PRO A 39 11.44 -17.61 11.92
CA PRO A 39 11.59 -19.04 11.64
C PRO A 39 10.51 -19.65 10.72
N ASP A 40 9.34 -19.00 10.65
CA ASP A 40 8.20 -19.38 9.83
C ASP A 40 8.00 -18.47 8.60
N GLY A 41 8.89 -17.48 8.38
CA GLY A 41 8.77 -16.49 7.31
C GLY A 41 7.56 -15.56 7.43
N TYR A 42 6.98 -15.42 8.62
CA TYR A 42 5.81 -14.57 8.83
C TYR A 42 6.05 -13.10 8.47
N ASP A 43 7.26 -12.61 8.72
CA ASP A 43 7.78 -11.29 8.37
C ASP A 43 7.65 -10.96 6.88
N GLU A 44 7.72 -11.98 6.01
CA GLU A 44 7.58 -11.85 4.55
C GLU A 44 6.20 -12.27 4.02
N ASN A 45 5.20 -12.40 4.91
CA ASN A 45 3.86 -12.74 4.48
C ASN A 45 3.28 -11.66 3.54
N PRO A 46 2.78 -12.01 2.33
CA PRO A 46 2.31 -11.01 1.37
C PRO A 46 1.23 -10.06 1.91
N ARG A 47 0.31 -10.56 2.74
CA ARG A 47 -0.75 -9.72 3.33
C ARG A 47 -0.20 -8.79 4.41
N LEU A 48 0.80 -9.25 5.17
CA LEU A 48 1.51 -8.40 6.13
C LEU A 48 2.24 -7.28 5.39
N CYS A 49 2.93 -7.60 4.30
CA CYS A 49 3.70 -6.62 3.54
C CYS A 49 2.83 -5.60 2.81
N VAL A 50 1.65 -5.99 2.36
CA VAL A 50 0.63 -5.04 1.92
C VAL A 50 0.28 -4.10 3.08
N ALA A 51 -0.07 -4.62 4.26
CA ALA A 51 -0.43 -3.77 5.40
C ALA A 51 0.72 -2.84 5.86
N LYS A 52 1.97 -3.32 5.90
CA LYS A 52 3.15 -2.53 6.29
C LYS A 52 3.42 -1.39 5.29
N ASN A 53 3.36 -1.69 3.99
CA ASN A 53 3.83 -0.78 2.95
C ASN A 53 2.75 0.18 2.44
N ARG A 54 1.48 -0.05 2.77
CA ARG A 54 0.37 0.80 2.32
C ARG A 54 0.11 1.96 3.29
N PRO A 55 -0.34 3.13 2.79
CA PRO A 55 -0.84 4.18 3.66
C PRO A 55 -2.08 3.73 4.44
N ALA A 56 -2.30 4.30 5.62
CA ALA A 56 -3.50 4.01 6.42
C ALA A 56 -4.78 4.36 5.66
N VAL A 57 -5.84 3.57 5.86
CA VAL A 57 -7.14 3.75 5.17
C VAL A 57 -7.69 5.15 5.37
N ALA A 58 -7.56 5.75 6.56
CA ALA A 58 -8.03 7.10 6.83
C ALA A 58 -7.31 8.17 5.98
N LEU A 59 -6.00 7.99 5.74
CA LEU A 59 -5.22 8.88 4.88
C LEU A 59 -5.65 8.74 3.41
N LEU A 60 -5.82 7.49 2.94
CA LEU A 60 -6.32 7.21 1.59
C LEU A 60 -7.74 7.77 1.39
N GLU A 61 -8.62 7.61 2.38
CA GLU A 61 -9.99 8.14 2.33
C GLU A 61 -9.98 9.67 2.20
N GLY A 62 -9.18 10.36 3.00
CA GLY A 62 -9.03 11.82 2.92
C GLY A 62 -8.49 12.28 1.57
N PHE A 63 -7.47 11.58 1.06
CA PHE A 63 -6.91 11.84 -0.27
C PHE A 63 -7.94 11.65 -1.39
N ILE A 64 -8.68 10.54 -1.39
CA ILE A 64 -9.71 10.25 -2.40
C ILE A 64 -10.86 11.25 -2.32
N LYS A 65 -11.25 11.70 -1.12
CA LYS A 65 -12.23 12.77 -0.96
C LYS A 65 -11.76 14.07 -1.61
N LYS A 66 -10.51 14.44 -1.38
CA LYS A 66 -9.91 15.68 -1.92
C LYS A 66 -9.80 15.66 -3.45
N TYR A 67 -9.44 14.51 -4.03
CA TYR A 67 -9.20 14.35 -5.47
C TYR A 67 -10.30 13.57 -6.18
N ARG A 68 -11.52 13.56 -5.61
CA ARG A 68 -12.63 12.73 -6.08
C ARG A 68 -12.95 12.96 -7.55
N ASP A 69 -13.07 14.22 -7.95
CA ASP A 69 -13.43 14.61 -9.33
C ASP A 69 -12.42 14.15 -10.38
N TRP A 70 -11.17 13.96 -9.98
CA TRP A 70 -10.11 13.47 -10.87
C TRP A 70 -10.04 11.94 -10.88
N LEU A 71 -10.14 11.31 -9.71
CA LEU A 71 -9.87 9.88 -9.54
C LEU A 71 -11.08 8.97 -9.77
N VAL A 72 -12.27 9.44 -9.43
CA VAL A 72 -13.51 8.65 -9.35
C VAL A 72 -14.54 9.21 -10.34
N PRO A 73 -15.13 8.38 -11.23
CA PRO A 73 -14.97 6.93 -11.34
C PRO A 73 -13.85 6.49 -12.29
N LYS A 74 -13.15 7.45 -12.91
CA LYS A 74 -12.29 7.21 -14.08
C LYS A 74 -11.15 6.20 -13.86
N TYR A 75 -10.52 6.24 -12.69
CA TYR A 75 -9.34 5.42 -12.39
C TYR A 75 -9.60 4.42 -11.27
N LEU A 76 -10.30 4.85 -10.21
CA LEU A 76 -10.44 4.04 -9.00
C LEU A 76 -11.72 3.22 -8.95
N GLY A 77 -12.56 3.28 -9.98
CA GLY A 77 -13.89 2.67 -9.98
C GLY A 77 -14.93 3.52 -9.28
N ASP A 78 -16.14 2.98 -9.16
CA ASP A 78 -17.28 3.64 -8.57
C ASP A 78 -17.38 3.41 -7.05
N GLY A 79 -18.05 4.33 -6.35
CA GLY A 79 -18.41 4.16 -4.93
C GLY A 79 -17.91 5.24 -3.97
N GLU A 80 -18.03 4.93 -2.68
CA GLU A 80 -17.64 5.83 -1.60
C GLU A 80 -16.12 5.84 -1.37
N PRO A 81 -15.53 7.00 -1.01
CA PRO A 81 -14.08 7.10 -0.79
C PRO A 81 -13.53 6.10 0.23
N LYS A 82 -14.30 5.77 1.27
CA LYS A 82 -13.90 4.82 2.30
C LYS A 82 -13.80 3.38 1.77
N PHE A 83 -14.73 2.99 0.90
CA PHE A 83 -14.72 1.66 0.28
C PHE A 83 -13.55 1.52 -0.71
N ILE A 84 -13.31 2.55 -1.52
CA ILE A 84 -12.16 2.62 -2.43
C ILE A 84 -10.85 2.58 -1.65
N ALA A 85 -10.72 3.39 -0.59
CA ALA A 85 -9.55 3.44 0.28
C ALA A 85 -9.24 2.09 0.92
N TYR A 86 -10.28 1.41 1.42
CA TYR A 86 -10.14 0.07 1.98
C TYR A 86 -9.57 -0.91 0.96
N ASN A 87 -10.15 -0.99 -0.23
CA ASN A 87 -9.69 -1.91 -1.28
C ASN A 87 -8.27 -1.57 -1.77
N LEU A 88 -7.91 -0.29 -1.90
CA LEU A 88 -6.53 0.11 -2.25
C LEU A 88 -5.51 -0.29 -1.17
N ALA A 89 -5.92 -0.36 0.09
CA ALA A 89 -5.07 -0.74 1.20
C ALA A 89 -4.91 -2.26 1.35
N ILE A 90 -5.88 -3.07 0.93
CA ILE A 90 -5.87 -4.53 1.15
C ILE A 90 -5.56 -5.37 -0.09
N SER A 91 -5.76 -4.83 -1.30
CA SER A 91 -5.52 -5.58 -2.54
C SER A 91 -4.04 -5.90 -2.71
N GLN A 92 -3.72 -7.17 -2.96
CA GLN A 92 -2.34 -7.63 -3.08
C GLN A 92 -1.70 -7.19 -4.39
N ASN A 93 -2.47 -7.21 -5.46
CA ASN A 93 -2.05 -6.80 -6.80
C ASN A 93 -3.21 -6.07 -7.51
N ILE A 94 -2.94 -5.56 -8.71
CA ILE A 94 -3.91 -4.79 -9.48
C ILE A 94 -5.13 -5.62 -9.91
N GLU A 95 -4.97 -6.93 -10.16
CA GLU A 95 -6.08 -7.82 -10.52
C GLU A 95 -7.03 -8.07 -9.34
N ASP A 96 -6.49 -8.21 -8.14
CA ASP A 96 -7.29 -8.27 -6.91
C ASP A 96 -8.12 -7.00 -6.74
N TYR A 97 -7.50 -5.83 -6.97
CA TYR A 97 -8.22 -4.55 -6.92
C TYR A 97 -9.31 -4.47 -7.99
N ARG A 98 -8.99 -4.86 -9.23
CA ARG A 98 -9.93 -4.91 -10.36
C ARG A 98 -11.15 -5.74 -10.01
N LYS A 99 -10.94 -6.95 -9.48
CA LYS A 99 -12.00 -7.89 -9.11
C LYS A 99 -12.86 -7.36 -7.96
N ASN A 100 -12.24 -6.83 -6.90
CA ASN A 100 -12.95 -6.35 -5.72
C ASN A 100 -13.79 -5.10 -6.02
N MET A 101 -13.27 -4.20 -6.86
CA MET A 101 -13.94 -2.97 -7.28
C MET A 101 -14.84 -3.16 -8.51
N GLN A 102 -14.82 -4.35 -9.13
CA GLN A 102 -15.56 -4.66 -10.36
C GLN A 102 -15.29 -3.65 -11.48
N LEU A 103 -14.01 -3.30 -11.68
CA LEU A 103 -13.64 -2.30 -12.68
C LEU A 103 -13.98 -2.76 -14.10
N THR A 104 -14.45 -1.83 -14.92
CA THR A 104 -14.55 -2.02 -16.36
C THR A 104 -13.16 -2.15 -17.00
N ASP A 105 -13.07 -2.70 -18.21
CA ASP A 105 -11.80 -2.76 -18.95
C ASP A 105 -11.17 -1.37 -19.14
N GLU A 106 -11.99 -0.36 -19.39
CA GLU A 106 -11.53 1.03 -19.53
C GLU A 106 -10.98 1.57 -18.21
N GLN A 107 -11.70 1.38 -17.09
CA GLN A 107 -11.24 1.79 -15.76
C GLN A 107 -9.94 1.09 -15.36
N PHE A 108 -9.83 -0.21 -15.65
CA PHE A 108 -8.62 -0.98 -15.38
C PHE A 108 -7.42 -0.48 -16.19
N HIS A 109 -7.60 -0.26 -17.50
CA HIS A 109 -6.53 0.29 -18.34
C HIS A 109 -6.12 1.71 -17.90
N ASN A 110 -7.09 2.55 -17.53
CA ASN A 110 -6.83 3.88 -16.99
C ASN A 110 -6.04 3.80 -15.68
N LEU A 111 -6.42 2.88 -14.78
CA LEU A 111 -5.73 2.63 -13.52
C LEU A 111 -4.28 2.21 -13.76
N GLU A 112 -4.03 1.21 -14.62
CA GLU A 112 -2.67 0.77 -14.97
C GLU A 112 -1.79 1.94 -15.40
N ARG A 113 -2.31 2.78 -16.31
CA ARG A 113 -1.59 3.95 -16.82
C ARG A 113 -1.31 4.99 -15.73
N LEU A 114 -2.28 5.26 -14.86
CA LEU A 114 -2.11 6.16 -13.72
C LEU A 114 -1.00 5.66 -12.79
N LEU A 115 -1.08 4.39 -12.39
CA LEU A 115 -0.13 3.79 -11.46
C LEU A 115 1.30 3.75 -12.06
N ASP A 116 1.43 3.46 -13.35
CA ASP A 116 2.72 3.45 -14.05
C ASP A 116 3.39 4.83 -14.04
N GLU A 117 2.64 5.89 -14.35
CA GLU A 117 3.15 7.28 -14.32
C GLU A 117 3.53 7.72 -12.89
N VAL A 118 2.77 7.27 -11.87
CA VAL A 118 3.11 7.50 -10.46
C VAL A 118 4.41 6.78 -10.07
N VAL A 119 4.57 5.49 -10.40
CA VAL A 119 5.78 4.71 -10.08
C VAL A 119 7.02 5.33 -10.73
N LYS A 120 6.89 5.75 -11.99
CA LYS A 120 7.96 6.41 -12.75
C LYS A 120 8.23 7.86 -12.31
N GLY A 121 7.37 8.43 -11.46
CA GLY A 121 7.54 9.79 -10.95
C GLY A 121 7.39 10.87 -12.01
N ARG A 122 6.64 10.61 -13.08
CA ARG A 122 6.50 11.51 -14.23
C ARG A 122 5.39 12.54 -13.98
N GLN A 123 5.76 13.68 -13.41
CA GLN A 123 4.81 14.76 -13.11
C GLN A 123 4.00 15.19 -14.35
N MET A 124 4.66 15.34 -15.51
CA MET A 124 3.98 15.77 -16.74
C MET A 124 2.95 14.74 -17.22
N GLY A 125 3.25 13.44 -17.09
CA GLY A 125 2.30 12.39 -17.45
C GLY A 125 1.06 12.43 -16.57
N LEU A 126 1.23 12.64 -15.26
CA LEU A 126 0.10 12.80 -14.34
C LEU A 126 -0.75 14.04 -14.67
N LEU A 127 -0.13 15.17 -15.05
CA LEU A 127 -0.85 16.35 -15.51
C LEU A 127 -1.68 16.06 -16.77
N MET A 128 -1.12 15.31 -17.73
CA MET A 128 -1.85 14.86 -18.92
C MET A 128 -3.00 13.89 -18.59
N LEU A 129 -2.91 13.18 -17.47
CA LEU A 129 -3.98 12.34 -16.93
C LEU A 129 -5.02 13.13 -16.10
N GLY A 130 -4.88 14.45 -15.99
CA GLY A 130 -5.82 15.33 -15.29
C GLY A 130 -5.49 15.61 -13.83
N MET A 131 -4.26 15.30 -13.38
CA MET A 131 -3.83 15.65 -12.03
C MET A 131 -3.97 17.17 -11.78
N PRO A 132 -4.59 17.59 -10.67
CA PRO A 132 -4.68 19.01 -10.34
C PRO A 132 -3.31 19.67 -10.23
N LEU A 133 -3.21 20.92 -10.68
CA LEU A 133 -1.97 21.69 -10.58
C LEU A 133 -1.51 21.79 -9.11
N GLN A 134 -0.19 21.76 -8.92
CA GLN A 134 0.45 21.85 -7.60
C GLN A 134 0.11 20.71 -6.62
N SER A 135 -0.54 19.63 -7.06
CA SER A 135 -0.84 18.45 -6.21
C SER A 135 0.21 17.33 -6.26
N TRP A 136 1.25 17.49 -7.09
CA TRP A 136 2.21 16.42 -7.40
C TRP A 136 2.83 15.76 -6.17
N SER A 137 3.28 16.53 -5.18
CA SER A 137 3.95 16.00 -3.99
C SER A 137 3.04 15.08 -3.19
N GLU A 138 1.81 15.52 -2.93
CA GLU A 138 0.80 14.74 -2.20
C GLU A 138 0.39 13.49 -2.98
N VAL A 139 0.10 13.64 -4.27
CA VAL A 139 -0.25 12.52 -5.17
C VAL A 139 0.87 11.50 -5.20
N TYR A 140 2.11 11.93 -5.37
CA TYR A 140 3.27 11.05 -5.42
C TYR A 140 3.50 10.33 -4.10
N ILE A 141 3.45 11.04 -2.97
CA ILE A 141 3.68 10.43 -1.64
C ILE A 141 2.58 9.42 -1.30
N VAL A 142 1.33 9.74 -1.57
CA VAL A 142 0.20 8.89 -1.19
C VAL A 142 0.02 7.71 -2.16
N LEU A 143 0.07 7.95 -3.48
CA LEU A 143 -0.21 6.90 -4.46
C LEU A 143 1.00 6.03 -4.81
N ARG A 144 2.24 6.50 -4.66
CA ARG A 144 3.41 5.67 -5.04
C ARG A 144 3.53 4.34 -4.29
N PRO A 145 3.41 4.27 -2.94
CA PRO A 145 3.45 2.98 -2.26
C PRO A 145 2.32 2.04 -2.73
N VAL A 146 1.13 2.60 -2.98
CA VAL A 146 -0.02 1.86 -3.52
C VAL A 146 0.28 1.34 -4.93
N ALA A 147 0.79 2.18 -5.81
CA ALA A 147 1.10 1.86 -7.19
C ALA A 147 2.20 0.82 -7.30
N LYS A 148 3.28 0.96 -6.52
CA LYS A 148 4.33 -0.07 -6.43
C LYS A 148 3.76 -1.40 -5.99
N GLY A 149 2.94 -1.41 -4.94
CA GLY A 149 2.35 -2.66 -4.45
C GLY A 149 1.38 -3.31 -5.44
N LEU A 150 0.55 -2.55 -6.15
CA LEU A 150 -0.43 -3.11 -7.10
C LEU A 150 0.22 -3.59 -8.40
N LEU A 151 1.23 -2.86 -8.91
CA LEU A 151 1.91 -3.21 -10.16
C LEU A 151 3.02 -4.24 -9.98
N ASN A 152 3.52 -4.46 -8.76
CA ASN A 152 4.47 -5.53 -8.50
C ASN A 152 3.71 -6.86 -8.44
N SER A 153 3.46 -7.45 -9.61
CA SER A 153 3.15 -8.86 -9.73
C SER A 153 4.39 -9.62 -9.27
N SER A 154 4.39 -10.23 -8.08
CA SER A 154 5.50 -11.11 -7.66
C SER A 154 5.83 -12.09 -8.77
N PRO A 155 7.04 -12.05 -9.38
CA PRO A 155 7.64 -13.20 -9.98
C PRO A 155 8.74 -13.64 -9.01
N ILE A 156 8.38 -13.98 -7.77
CA ILE A 156 9.28 -14.77 -6.93
C ILE A 156 8.92 -16.23 -7.22
N LEU A 157 9.13 -16.60 -8.47
CA LEU A 157 9.51 -17.95 -8.83
C LEU A 157 11.03 -17.91 -8.96
N HIS A 158 11.74 -18.16 -7.87
CA HIS A 158 13.09 -18.68 -7.97
C HIS A 158 13.15 -20.03 -7.25
N PRO A 159 13.94 -20.96 -7.82
CA PRO A 159 13.68 -22.39 -7.87
C PRO A 159 13.83 -23.13 -6.55
#